data_AF-A0A1G3QYA9-F1
#
_entry.id   AF-A0A1G3QYA9-F1
#
_cell.length_a   1.000
_cell.length_b   1.000
_cell.length_c   1.000
_cell.angle_alpha   90.00
_cell.angle_beta   90.00
_cell.angle_gamma   90.00
#
_symmetry.space_group_name_H-M   'P 1'
#
loop_
_entity.id
_entity.type
_entity.pdbx_description
1 polymer ?
#
loop_
_entity_poly.entity_id
_entity_poly.type
_entity_poly.pdbx_seq_one_letter_code
_entity_poly.pdbx_strand_id
1 'polypeptide(L)'
;MWMPPRCIDDHLATLKRRYNGRLLREAARRRAHLDYRSVRMGDGRGSGRVRFLVAQMHQAYYFGWTESACILAGTVLEQALILRLERRMEERGPLVSTRYGERRWLASRHDLLDLELVEMLDLSRSEGILREGRHLLAAHEIRWIRNMVVHDRVPVFRATDGGSLAMTVAKSRKGTLKYATIRLDTAEVEGLAGPPAALTGYYCVSRVRLILEALFPAEPTEATKHHESGGGLLLWQEQ
;
A
#
# COMPACT_ATOMS: atom_id res chain seq x y z
N MET A 1 32.15 12.04 16.02
CA MET A 1 32.95 11.01 15.31
C MET A 1 33.04 11.45 13.85
N TRP A 2 34.17 11.99 13.43
CA TRP A 2 34.40 12.44 12.05
C TRP A 2 34.77 11.22 11.20
N MET A 3 34.01 10.92 10.14
CA MET A 3 34.38 9.86 9.19
C MET A 3 35.39 10.39 8.17
N PRO A 4 36.43 9.61 7.82
CA PRO A 4 37.43 10.05 6.85
C PRO A 4 36.83 10.21 5.43
N PRO A 5 37.24 11.22 4.65
CA PRO A 5 36.65 11.57 3.34
C PRO A 5 36.54 10.41 2.35
N ARG A 6 37.55 9.51 2.33
CA ARG A 6 37.56 8.33 1.45
C ARG A 6 36.38 7.39 1.66
N CYS A 7 35.85 7.28 2.89
CA CYS A 7 34.71 6.42 3.18
C CYS A 7 33.41 6.98 2.60
N ILE A 8 33.26 8.31 2.60
CA ILE A 8 32.10 9.01 2.03
C ILE A 8 32.14 8.91 0.51
N ASP A 9 33.30 9.11 -0.11
CA ASP A 9 33.47 9.01 -1.56
C ASP A 9 33.23 7.58 -2.06
N ASP A 10 33.72 6.57 -1.33
CA ASP A 10 33.47 5.16 -1.65
C ASP A 10 32.00 4.77 -1.46
N HIS A 11 31.35 5.28 -0.41
CA HIS A 11 29.90 5.11 -0.20
C HIS A 11 29.09 5.82 -1.28
N LEU A 12 29.47 7.04 -1.66
CA LEU A 12 28.80 7.82 -2.70
C LEU A 12 29.00 7.16 -4.07
N ALA A 13 30.19 6.66 -4.37
CA ALA A 13 30.46 5.88 -5.58
C ALA A 13 29.69 4.55 -5.58
N THR A 14 29.50 3.93 -4.42
CA THR A 14 28.67 2.72 -4.25
C THR A 14 27.19 3.04 -4.44
N LEU A 15 26.70 4.17 -3.90
CA LEU A 15 25.34 4.64 -4.08
C LEU A 15 25.07 5.07 -5.53
N LYS A 16 25.99 5.80 -6.18
CA LYS A 16 25.92 6.17 -7.61
C LYS A 16 25.99 4.94 -8.52
N ARG A 17 26.76 3.91 -8.16
CA ARG A 17 26.74 2.59 -8.85
C ARG A 17 25.44 1.84 -8.63
N ARG A 18 24.93 1.81 -7.39
CA ARG A 18 23.69 1.12 -7.01
C ARG A 18 22.45 1.79 -7.60
N TYR A 19 22.49 3.11 -7.74
CA TYR A 19 21.43 3.95 -8.29
C TYR A 19 21.98 4.78 -9.46
N ASN A 20 22.31 4.10 -10.56
CA ASN A 20 22.74 4.78 -11.77
C ASN A 20 21.65 5.78 -12.24
N GLY A 21 22.04 6.80 -13.01
CA GLY A 21 21.13 7.89 -13.42
C GLY A 21 19.92 7.42 -14.24
N ARG A 22 19.94 6.21 -14.80
CA ARG A 22 18.76 5.60 -15.43
C ARG A 22 17.74 5.17 -14.37
N LEU A 23 18.16 4.42 -13.36
CA LEU A 23 17.29 3.94 -12.28
C LEU A 23 16.63 5.10 -11.54
N LEU A 24 17.37 6.18 -11.27
CA LEU A 24 16.83 7.38 -10.62
C LEU A 24 15.77 8.09 -11.50
N ARG A 25 15.99 8.17 -12.82
CA ARG A 25 15.00 8.75 -13.75
C ARG A 25 13.73 7.90 -13.84
N GLU A 26 13.87 6.58 -13.88
CA GLU A 26 12.72 5.67 -13.84
C GLU A 26 11.94 5.78 -12.53
N ALA A 27 12.63 5.87 -11.39
CA ALA A 27 12.02 6.08 -10.08
C ALA A 27 11.28 7.42 -10.00
N ALA A 28 11.87 8.50 -10.51
CA ALA A 28 11.23 9.81 -10.57
C ALA A 28 9.96 9.79 -11.44
N ARG A 29 10.00 9.11 -12.60
CA ARG A 29 8.81 8.93 -13.46
C ARG A 29 7.70 8.16 -12.76
N ARG A 30 8.00 7.03 -12.12
CA ARG A 30 7.03 6.24 -11.34
C ARG A 30 6.41 7.06 -10.20
N ARG A 31 7.23 7.87 -9.52
CA ARG A 31 6.75 8.77 -8.48
C ARG A 31 5.83 9.86 -9.02
N ALA A 32 6.22 10.52 -10.11
CA ALA A 32 5.40 11.55 -10.74
C ALA A 32 4.07 10.96 -11.22
N HIS A 33 4.06 9.75 -11.77
CA HIS A 33 2.84 9.07 -12.22
C HIS A 33 1.87 8.73 -11.09
N LEU A 34 2.39 8.34 -9.92
CA LEU A 34 1.53 8.04 -8.77
C LEU A 34 0.82 9.28 -8.19
N ASP A 35 1.35 10.49 -8.43
CA ASP A 35 0.85 11.81 -8.04
C ASP A 35 -0.04 11.84 -6.77
N TYR A 36 0.47 11.30 -5.67
CA TYR A 36 -0.34 11.11 -4.48
C TYR A 36 -0.21 12.26 -3.48
N ARG A 37 -1.27 12.49 -2.70
CA ARG A 37 -1.30 13.50 -1.63
C ARG A 37 -0.79 12.95 -0.29
N SER A 38 -0.37 13.78 0.65
CA SER A 38 -0.11 13.31 2.02
C SER A 38 -1.37 12.67 2.64
N VAL A 39 -1.25 11.49 3.28
CA VAL A 39 -2.35 10.89 4.07
C VAL A 39 -2.10 11.21 5.54
N ARG A 40 -2.99 12.00 6.13
CA ARG A 40 -2.91 12.38 7.55
C ARG A 40 -3.50 11.26 8.41
N MET A 41 -2.62 10.49 9.05
CA MET A 41 -3.02 9.40 9.95
C MET A 41 -3.14 9.82 11.42
N GLY A 42 -2.80 11.07 11.77
CA GLY A 42 -2.70 11.56 13.15
C GLY A 42 -1.56 10.93 13.95
N ASP A 43 -1.25 11.45 15.14
CA ASP A 43 -0.06 11.04 15.92
C ASP A 43 -0.32 9.97 16.98
N GLY A 44 -1.49 9.31 16.92
CA GLY A 44 -1.82 8.20 17.81
C GLY A 44 -0.84 7.01 17.71
N ARG A 45 -0.72 6.24 18.80
CA ARG A 45 0.15 5.05 18.88
C ARG A 45 -0.06 4.14 17.67
N GLY A 46 1.03 3.72 17.03
CA GLY A 46 0.99 2.86 15.84
C GLY A 46 0.90 3.57 14.49
N SER A 47 0.57 4.86 14.44
CA SER A 47 0.55 5.64 13.18
C SER A 47 1.94 5.73 12.52
N GLY A 48 2.99 5.90 13.33
CA GLY A 48 4.38 5.91 12.85
C GLY A 48 4.78 4.62 12.11
N ARG A 49 4.29 3.46 12.56
CA ARG A 49 4.54 2.17 11.89
C ARG A 49 3.89 2.12 10.51
N VAL A 50 2.63 2.56 10.40
CA VAL A 50 1.93 2.60 9.11
C VAL A 50 2.62 3.58 8.15
N ARG A 51 2.99 4.79 8.61
CA ARG A 51 3.74 5.77 7.82
C ARG A 51 5.07 5.20 7.32
N PHE A 52 5.82 4.52 8.18
CA PHE A 52 7.07 3.87 7.80
C PHE A 52 6.86 2.79 6.73
N LEU A 53 5.85 1.93 6.89
CA LEU A 53 5.54 0.90 5.90
C LEU A 53 5.08 1.48 4.56
N VAL A 54 4.32 2.58 4.57
CA VAL A 54 3.95 3.31 3.35
C VAL A 54 5.19 3.84 2.63
N ALA A 55 6.14 4.42 3.38
CA ALA A 55 7.40 4.89 2.80
C ALA A 55 8.20 3.74 2.16
N GLN A 56 8.31 2.60 2.85
CA GLN A 56 8.98 1.39 2.32
C GLN A 56 8.27 0.85 1.07
N MET A 57 6.95 0.80 1.08
CA MET A 57 6.14 0.36 -0.07
C MET A 57 6.38 1.25 -1.30
N HIS A 58 6.35 2.57 -1.11
CA HIS A 58 6.65 3.52 -2.19
C HIS A 58 8.07 3.37 -2.69
N GLN A 59 9.05 3.26 -1.80
CA GLN A 59 10.45 3.07 -2.17
C GLN A 59 10.62 1.81 -3.03
N ALA A 60 10.03 0.69 -2.61
CA ALA A 60 10.06 -0.56 -3.37
C ALA A 60 9.47 -0.40 -4.77
N TYR A 61 8.32 0.27 -4.88
CA TYR A 61 7.69 0.54 -6.17
C TYR A 61 8.54 1.45 -7.07
N TYR A 62 9.06 2.56 -6.53
CA TYR A 62 9.88 3.51 -7.30
C TYR A 62 11.11 2.85 -7.89
N PHE A 63 11.79 1.99 -7.13
CA PHE A 63 12.97 1.28 -7.61
C PHE A 63 12.65 0.01 -8.43
N GLY A 64 11.37 -0.25 -8.71
CA GLY A 64 10.94 -1.34 -9.58
C GLY A 64 10.90 -2.72 -8.90
N TRP A 65 11.03 -2.78 -7.57
CA TRP A 65 10.92 -4.00 -6.78
C TRP A 65 9.45 -4.38 -6.58
N THR A 66 8.85 -4.85 -7.67
CA THR A 66 7.41 -5.09 -7.78
C THR A 66 6.90 -6.08 -6.73
N GLU A 67 7.61 -7.19 -6.52
CA GLU A 67 7.23 -8.21 -5.53
C GLU A 67 7.17 -7.60 -4.12
N SER A 68 8.24 -6.91 -3.71
CA SER A 68 8.32 -6.22 -2.43
C SER A 68 7.21 -5.18 -2.29
N ALA A 69 6.92 -4.40 -3.34
CA ALA A 69 5.83 -3.42 -3.32
C ALA A 69 4.45 -4.08 -3.10
N CYS A 70 4.18 -5.21 -3.76
CA CYS A 70 2.91 -5.95 -3.61
C CYS A 70 2.78 -6.59 -2.22
N ILE A 71 3.86 -7.15 -1.68
CA ILE A 71 3.88 -7.72 -0.32
C ILE A 71 3.65 -6.62 0.70
N LEU A 72 4.40 -5.51 0.61
CA LEU A 72 4.27 -4.37 1.50
C LEU A 72 2.89 -3.73 1.38
N ALA A 73 2.25 -3.70 0.21
CA ALA A 73 0.89 -3.22 0.05
C ALA A 73 -0.12 -3.99 0.93
N GLY A 74 -0.01 -5.32 0.95
CA GLY A 74 -0.82 -6.15 1.86
C GLY A 74 -0.52 -5.85 3.34
N THR A 75 0.76 -5.74 3.70
CA THR A 75 1.17 -5.45 5.09
C THR A 75 0.73 -4.05 5.55
N VAL A 76 0.82 -3.02 4.69
CA VAL A 76 0.33 -1.67 4.98
C VAL A 76 -1.16 -1.71 5.26
N LEU A 77 -1.92 -2.41 4.42
CA LEU A 77 -3.37 -2.55 4.57
C LEU A 77 -3.74 -3.22 5.90
N GLU A 78 -3.09 -4.34 6.24
CA GLU A 78 -3.27 -5.04 7.52
C GLU A 78 -3.00 -4.10 8.71
N GLN A 79 -1.84 -3.44 8.73
CA GLN A 79 -1.47 -2.55 9.84
C GLN A 79 -2.35 -1.30 9.93
N ALA A 80 -2.80 -0.77 8.81
CA ALA A 80 -3.71 0.37 8.76
C ALA A 80 -5.10 0.00 9.30
N LEU A 81 -5.63 -1.17 8.95
CA LEU A 81 -6.89 -1.67 9.48
C LEU A 81 -6.81 -1.91 10.98
N ILE A 82 -5.74 -2.56 11.47
CA ILE A 82 -5.50 -2.75 12.91
C ILE A 82 -5.51 -1.40 13.63
N LEU A 83 -4.78 -0.40 13.12
CA LEU A 83 -4.74 0.93 13.72
C LEU A 83 -6.13 1.57 13.75
N ARG A 84 -6.91 1.49 12.67
CA ARG A 84 -8.22 2.13 12.60
C ARG A 84 -9.26 1.41 13.46
N LEU A 85 -9.22 0.08 13.53
CA LEU A 85 -10.08 -0.74 14.37
C LEU A 85 -9.75 -0.57 15.86
N GLU A 86 -8.47 -0.45 16.22
CA GLU A 86 -8.04 -0.13 17.58
C GLU A 86 -8.61 1.22 18.03
N ARG A 87 -8.49 2.27 17.20
CA ARG A 87 -9.15 3.57 17.47
C ARG A 87 -10.66 3.44 17.60
N ARG A 88 -11.28 2.59 16.79
CA ARG A 88 -12.72 2.33 16.88
C ARG A 88 -13.10 1.70 18.22
N MET A 89 -12.25 0.81 18.74
CA MET A 89 -12.42 0.21 20.07
C MET A 89 -12.28 1.25 21.18
N GLU A 90 -11.33 2.17 21.05
CA GLU A 90 -11.17 3.30 21.98
C GLU A 90 -12.39 4.24 21.94
N GLU A 91 -12.95 4.50 20.75
CA GLU A 91 -14.12 5.37 20.55
C GLU A 91 -15.43 4.76 21.06
N ARG A 92 -15.64 3.45 20.89
CA ARG A 92 -16.97 2.80 21.06
C ARG A 92 -16.98 1.59 21.98
N GLY A 93 -15.84 1.19 22.53
CA GLY A 93 -15.70 -0.03 23.31
C GLY A 93 -15.44 -1.28 22.45
N PRO A 94 -15.51 -2.48 23.05
CA PRO A 94 -15.17 -3.74 22.39
C PRO A 94 -15.93 -3.98 21.08
N LEU A 95 -15.25 -4.59 20.10
CA LEU A 95 -15.81 -4.95 18.80
C LEU A 95 -16.29 -6.41 18.79
N VAL A 96 -17.22 -6.72 17.89
CA VAL A 96 -17.71 -8.09 17.69
C VAL A 96 -17.36 -8.55 16.29
N SER A 97 -16.48 -9.54 16.20
CA SER A 97 -16.24 -10.27 14.96
C SER A 97 -17.12 -11.52 14.90
N THR A 98 -17.53 -11.91 13.69
CA THR A 98 -18.27 -13.15 13.47
C THR A 98 -17.50 -14.02 12.49
N ARG A 99 -17.07 -15.20 12.91
CA ARG A 99 -16.38 -16.18 12.05
C ARG A 99 -17.13 -17.51 12.08
N TYR A 100 -17.51 -18.02 10.92
CA TYR A 100 -18.26 -19.29 10.80
C TYR A 100 -19.54 -19.36 11.66
N GLY A 101 -20.18 -18.22 11.92
CA GLY A 101 -21.38 -18.13 12.77
C GLY A 101 -21.08 -17.93 14.26
N GLU A 102 -19.83 -18.08 14.70
CA GLU A 102 -19.41 -17.83 16.07
C GLU A 102 -19.06 -16.36 16.27
N ARG A 103 -19.63 -15.75 17.32
CA ARG A 103 -19.33 -14.37 17.72
C ARG A 103 -18.14 -14.37 18.66
N ARG A 104 -17.11 -13.58 18.34
CA ARG A 104 -15.93 -13.33 19.17
C ARG A 104 -15.89 -11.85 19.55
N TRP A 105 -15.79 -11.57 20.85
CA TRP A 105 -15.51 -10.23 21.36
C TRP A 105 -14.03 -9.91 21.22
N LEU A 106 -13.73 -8.70 20.76
CA LEU A 106 -12.38 -8.18 20.59
C LEU A 106 -12.25 -6.98 21.51
N ALA A 107 -11.43 -7.11 22.56
CA ALA A 107 -11.29 -6.11 23.61
C ALA A 107 -9.87 -5.52 23.69
N SER A 108 -8.92 -6.08 22.94
CA SER A 108 -7.55 -5.61 22.88
C SER A 108 -6.99 -5.57 21.46
N ARG A 109 -5.87 -4.86 21.29
CA ARG A 109 -5.06 -4.91 20.05
C ARG A 109 -4.58 -6.32 19.71
N HIS A 110 -4.32 -7.17 20.71
CA HIS A 110 -3.91 -8.57 20.48
C HIS A 110 -5.02 -9.35 19.78
N ASP A 111 -6.28 -9.13 20.18
CA ASP A 111 -7.43 -9.76 19.52
C ASP A 111 -7.54 -9.38 18.03
N LEU A 112 -7.19 -8.14 17.68
CA LEU A 112 -7.15 -7.67 16.29
C LEU A 112 -6.02 -8.33 15.49
N LEU A 113 -4.87 -8.62 16.13
CA LEU A 113 -3.73 -9.25 15.48
C LEU A 113 -3.96 -10.73 15.14
N ASP A 114 -4.91 -11.38 15.82
CA ASP A 114 -5.31 -12.77 15.54
C ASP A 114 -6.24 -12.89 14.32
N LEU A 115 -6.78 -11.77 13.83
CA LEU A 115 -7.69 -11.77 12.69
C LEU A 115 -6.95 -11.92 11.37
N GLU A 116 -7.47 -12.74 10.48
CA GLU A 116 -7.07 -12.72 9.08
C GLU A 116 -7.53 -11.40 8.43
N LEU A 117 -6.82 -10.96 7.37
CA LEU A 117 -7.19 -9.75 6.64
C LEU A 117 -8.64 -9.75 6.13
N VAL A 118 -9.18 -10.91 5.76
CA VAL A 118 -10.60 -11.03 5.36
C VAL A 118 -11.54 -10.69 6.52
N GLU A 119 -11.23 -11.16 7.73
CA GLU A 119 -12.03 -10.91 8.94
C GLU A 119 -11.95 -9.44 9.34
N MET A 120 -10.78 -8.81 9.21
CA MET A 120 -10.62 -7.37 9.45
C MET A 120 -11.42 -6.50 8.46
N LEU A 121 -11.54 -6.93 7.20
CA LEU A 121 -12.33 -6.21 6.19
C LEU A 121 -13.84 -6.33 6.47
N ASP A 122 -14.30 -7.52 6.82
CA ASP A 122 -15.69 -7.75 7.21
C ASP A 122 -16.05 -6.94 8.46
N LEU A 123 -15.17 -6.93 9.46
CA LEU A 123 -15.34 -6.13 10.67
C LEU A 123 -15.32 -4.62 10.37
N SER A 124 -14.41 -4.16 9.51
CA SER A 124 -14.34 -2.74 9.11
C SER A 124 -15.60 -2.29 8.37
N ARG A 125 -16.25 -3.19 7.63
CA ARG A 125 -17.55 -2.94 7.00
C ARG A 125 -18.67 -2.87 8.04
N SER A 126 -18.76 -3.83 8.96
CA SER A 126 -19.82 -3.86 9.99
C SER A 126 -19.74 -2.65 10.92
N GLU A 127 -18.53 -2.19 11.22
CA GLU A 127 -18.28 -0.99 12.03
C GLU A 127 -18.47 0.32 11.28
N GLY A 128 -18.79 0.26 9.98
CA GLY A 128 -19.01 1.43 9.14
C GLY A 128 -17.76 2.27 8.89
N ILE A 129 -16.57 1.67 9.01
CA ILE A 129 -15.27 2.28 8.73
C ILE A 129 -15.05 2.32 7.20
N LEU A 130 -15.17 1.16 6.54
CA LEU A 130 -15.10 1.05 5.07
C LEU A 130 -16.50 0.79 4.51
N ARG A 131 -17.19 1.87 4.12
CA ARG A 131 -18.59 1.81 3.65
C ARG A 131 -18.72 1.51 2.16
N GLU A 132 -17.77 1.99 1.37
CA GLU A 132 -17.85 1.91 -0.08
C GLU A 132 -17.35 0.55 -0.60
N GLY A 133 -18.17 -0.10 -1.42
CA GLY A 133 -17.84 -1.42 -1.98
C GLY A 133 -16.53 -1.44 -2.78
N ARG A 134 -16.16 -0.32 -3.42
CA ARG A 134 -14.89 -0.20 -4.16
C ARG A 134 -13.65 -0.32 -3.27
N HIS A 135 -13.69 0.18 -2.02
CA HIS A 135 -12.55 0.09 -1.10
C HIS A 135 -12.37 -1.36 -0.62
N LEU A 136 -13.47 -2.03 -0.30
CA LEU A 136 -13.47 -3.43 0.10
C LEU A 136 -13.02 -4.36 -1.04
N LEU A 137 -13.48 -4.10 -2.26
CA LEU A 137 -13.06 -4.85 -3.44
C LEU A 137 -11.55 -4.68 -3.67
N ALA A 138 -11.06 -3.44 -3.69
CA ALA A 138 -9.64 -3.15 -3.85
C ALA A 138 -8.77 -3.82 -2.77
N ALA A 139 -9.24 -3.82 -1.52
CA ALA A 139 -8.57 -4.50 -0.42
C ALA A 139 -8.48 -6.03 -0.61
N HIS A 140 -9.56 -6.66 -1.10
CA HIS A 140 -9.53 -8.08 -1.46
C HIS A 140 -8.63 -8.38 -2.66
N GLU A 141 -8.63 -7.51 -3.66
CA GLU A 141 -7.77 -7.63 -4.84
C GLU A 141 -6.29 -7.58 -4.45
N ILE A 142 -5.89 -6.59 -3.61
CA ILE A 142 -4.54 -6.52 -3.03
C ILE A 142 -4.20 -7.81 -2.28
N ARG A 143 -5.11 -8.33 -1.45
CA ARG A 143 -4.90 -9.58 -0.71
C ARG A 143 -4.65 -10.76 -1.65
N TRP A 144 -5.43 -10.90 -2.71
CA TRP A 144 -5.25 -12.00 -3.68
C TRP A 144 -3.93 -11.87 -4.43
N ILE A 145 -3.56 -10.67 -4.86
CA ILE A 145 -2.27 -10.40 -5.49
C ILE A 145 -1.13 -10.75 -4.53
N ARG A 146 -1.15 -10.23 -3.30
CA ARG A 146 -0.13 -10.49 -2.27
C ARG A 146 0.02 -11.98 -2.00
N ASN A 147 -1.08 -12.72 -1.88
CA ASN A 147 -1.03 -14.16 -1.67
C ASN A 147 -0.44 -14.93 -2.85
N MET A 148 -0.67 -14.49 -4.09
CA MET A 148 -0.01 -15.08 -5.26
C MET A 148 1.48 -14.75 -5.29
N VAL A 149 1.85 -13.49 -5.06
CA VAL A 149 3.25 -13.03 -5.06
C VAL A 149 4.07 -13.78 -4.02
N VAL A 150 3.53 -14.01 -2.82
CA VAL A 150 4.23 -14.72 -1.73
C VAL A 150 4.47 -16.21 -2.02
N HIS A 151 3.60 -16.85 -2.81
CA HIS A 151 3.58 -18.31 -2.94
C HIS A 151 3.74 -18.84 -4.37
N ASP A 152 3.87 -17.98 -5.36
CA ASP A 152 3.95 -18.36 -6.78
C ASP A 152 4.77 -17.31 -7.55
N ARG A 153 4.09 -16.39 -8.25
CA ARG A 153 4.70 -15.35 -9.08
C ARG A 153 3.85 -14.09 -9.08
N VAL A 154 4.44 -12.98 -9.51
CA VAL A 154 3.71 -11.74 -9.76
C VAL A 154 2.70 -11.94 -10.88
N PRO A 155 1.38 -11.83 -10.61
CA PRO A 155 0.38 -11.83 -11.67
C PRO A 155 0.52 -10.54 -12.49
N VAL A 156 0.24 -10.61 -13.79
CA VAL A 156 0.45 -9.47 -14.71
C VAL A 156 -0.84 -9.06 -15.40
N PHE A 157 -1.03 -7.75 -15.55
CA PHE A 157 -2.08 -7.20 -16.41
C PHE A 157 -1.73 -7.43 -17.88
N ARG A 158 -2.73 -7.84 -18.66
CA ARG A 158 -2.64 -8.08 -20.10
C ARG A 158 -3.74 -7.32 -20.81
N ALA A 159 -3.46 -6.87 -22.04
CA ALA A 159 -4.48 -6.31 -22.91
C ALA A 159 -5.57 -7.36 -23.18
N THR A 160 -6.80 -6.88 -23.26
CA THR A 160 -7.99 -7.68 -23.61
C THR A 160 -8.63 -7.13 -24.86
N ASP A 161 -9.42 -7.95 -25.52
CA ASP A 161 -10.22 -7.55 -26.67
C ASP A 161 -11.17 -6.42 -26.24
N GLY A 162 -10.99 -5.23 -26.80
CA GLY A 162 -11.68 -3.99 -26.38
C GLY A 162 -10.80 -2.94 -25.70
N GLY A 163 -9.48 -3.17 -25.62
CA GLY A 163 -8.52 -2.14 -25.20
C GLY A 163 -8.39 -1.97 -23.69
N SER A 164 -8.99 -2.84 -22.87
CA SER A 164 -8.85 -2.78 -21.41
C SER A 164 -7.71 -3.67 -20.91
N LEU A 165 -7.17 -3.39 -19.72
CA LEU A 165 -6.18 -4.25 -19.06
C LEU A 165 -6.85 -5.14 -18.02
N ALA A 166 -6.56 -6.43 -18.06
CA ALA A 166 -7.08 -7.40 -17.10
C ALA A 166 -6.00 -8.35 -16.58
N MET A 167 -6.18 -8.81 -15.36
CA MET A 167 -5.31 -9.76 -14.68
C MET A 167 -6.15 -10.83 -14.00
N THR A 168 -5.73 -12.10 -14.08
CA THR A 168 -6.38 -13.20 -13.38
C THR A 168 -5.62 -13.53 -12.11
N VAL A 169 -6.32 -13.61 -10.98
CA VAL A 169 -5.73 -13.95 -9.67
C VAL A 169 -6.47 -15.07 -8.97
N ALA A 170 -5.76 -15.88 -8.19
CA ALA A 170 -6.35 -16.92 -7.35
C ALA A 170 -6.99 -16.32 -6.10
N LYS A 171 -8.31 -16.48 -5.95
CA LYS A 171 -9.12 -15.97 -4.82
C LYS A 171 -9.08 -16.89 -3.60
N SER A 172 -9.07 -18.20 -3.81
CA SER A 172 -9.02 -19.22 -2.75
C SER A 172 -8.22 -20.42 -3.23
N ARG A 173 -7.30 -20.90 -2.38
CA ARG A 173 -6.61 -22.19 -2.55
C ARG A 173 -7.19 -23.30 -1.67
N LYS A 174 -8.19 -23.01 -0.82
CA LYS A 174 -8.85 -24.02 0.03
C LYS A 174 -9.96 -24.70 -0.78
N GLY A 175 -9.81 -25.99 -1.03
CA GLY A 175 -10.72 -26.77 -1.88
C GLY A 175 -10.52 -26.48 -3.38
N THR A 176 -11.61 -26.26 -4.12
CA THR A 176 -11.55 -25.90 -5.54
C THR A 176 -10.93 -24.53 -5.74
N LEU A 177 -9.89 -24.46 -6.57
CA LEU A 177 -9.21 -23.21 -6.93
C LEU A 177 -10.19 -22.28 -7.65
N LYS A 178 -10.46 -21.12 -7.04
CA LYS A 178 -11.32 -20.08 -7.63
C LYS A 178 -10.47 -18.93 -8.11
N TYR A 179 -10.80 -18.39 -9.28
CA TYR A 179 -10.13 -17.24 -9.87
C TYR A 179 -11.01 -16.00 -9.83
N ALA A 180 -10.38 -14.83 -9.81
CA ALA A 180 -11.01 -13.53 -9.99
C ALA A 180 -10.30 -12.78 -11.11
N THR A 181 -11.05 -11.96 -11.85
CA THR A 181 -10.50 -11.05 -12.86
C THR A 181 -10.47 -9.64 -12.28
N ILE A 182 -9.27 -9.06 -12.24
CA ILE A 182 -9.04 -7.67 -11.83
C ILE A 182 -8.89 -6.86 -13.12
N ARG A 183 -9.59 -5.73 -13.19
CA ARG A 183 -9.50 -4.80 -14.32
C ARG A 183 -8.73 -3.54 -13.93
N LEU A 184 -7.99 -3.01 -14.89
CA LEU A 184 -7.28 -1.76 -14.79
C LEU A 184 -7.61 -0.92 -16.03
N ASP A 185 -7.97 0.33 -15.79
CA ASP A 185 -8.23 1.27 -16.87
C ASP A 185 -6.89 1.63 -17.54
N THR A 186 -6.85 1.58 -18.87
CA THR A 186 -5.67 2.00 -19.64
C THR A 186 -5.37 3.47 -19.46
N ALA A 187 -6.38 4.32 -19.27
CA ALA A 187 -6.19 5.75 -19.04
C ALA A 187 -5.44 6.02 -17.72
N GLU A 188 -5.61 5.16 -16.72
CA GLU A 188 -4.93 5.29 -15.42
C GLU A 188 -3.41 5.04 -15.51
N VAL A 189 -2.98 4.26 -16.50
CA VAL A 189 -1.57 3.86 -16.68
C VAL A 189 -0.96 4.39 -17.96
N GLU A 190 -1.64 5.32 -18.63
CA GLU A 190 -1.12 6.00 -19.82
C GLU A 190 0.19 6.72 -19.48
N GLY A 191 1.25 6.45 -20.24
CA GLY A 191 2.58 7.01 -19.96
C GLY A 191 3.41 6.24 -18.92
N LEU A 192 2.84 5.23 -18.25
CA LEU A 192 3.62 4.34 -17.39
C LEU A 192 4.42 3.35 -18.25
N ALA A 193 5.72 3.60 -18.39
CA ALA A 193 6.64 2.69 -19.07
C ALA A 193 7.22 1.66 -18.09
N GLY A 194 7.37 0.40 -18.53
CA GLY A 194 8.03 -0.63 -17.76
C GLY A 194 7.64 -2.05 -18.15
N PRO A 195 8.21 -3.06 -17.46
CA PRO A 195 7.79 -4.45 -17.65
C PRO A 195 6.32 -4.63 -17.21
N PRO A 196 5.58 -5.62 -17.75
CA PRO A 196 4.17 -5.85 -17.41
C PRO A 196 3.89 -5.97 -15.90
N ALA A 197 4.83 -6.52 -15.13
CA ALA A 197 4.73 -6.61 -13.67
C ALA A 197 4.67 -5.25 -12.97
N ALA A 198 5.25 -4.19 -13.54
CA ALA A 198 5.22 -2.85 -12.96
C ALA A 198 3.80 -2.30 -12.81
N LEU A 199 2.87 -2.70 -13.70
CA LEU A 199 1.45 -2.37 -13.60
C LEU A 199 0.81 -2.97 -12.34
N THR A 200 1.21 -4.19 -11.97
CA THR A 200 0.73 -4.85 -10.75
C THR A 200 1.22 -4.12 -9.50
N GLY A 201 2.50 -3.72 -9.49
CA GLY A 201 3.06 -2.90 -8.42
C GLY A 201 2.34 -1.55 -8.29
N TYR A 202 2.12 -0.87 -9.42
CA TYR A 202 1.37 0.39 -9.48
C TYR A 202 -0.06 0.22 -8.93
N TYR A 203 -0.77 -0.81 -9.39
CA TYR A 203 -2.11 -1.12 -8.96
C TYR A 203 -2.17 -1.32 -7.44
N CYS A 204 -1.29 -2.16 -6.88
CA CYS A 204 -1.26 -2.39 -5.43
C CYS A 204 -1.01 -1.09 -4.64
N VAL A 205 -0.05 -0.28 -5.06
CA VAL A 205 0.31 0.97 -4.37
C VAL A 205 -0.82 1.99 -4.45
N SER A 206 -1.36 2.26 -5.65
CA SER A 206 -2.44 3.23 -5.85
C SER A 206 -3.70 2.84 -5.08
N ARG A 207 -4.07 1.56 -5.08
CA ARG A 207 -5.25 1.07 -4.34
C ARG A 207 -5.07 1.11 -2.83
N VAL A 208 -3.88 0.79 -2.31
CA VAL A 208 -3.59 0.98 -0.88
C VAL A 208 -3.77 2.43 -0.49
N ARG A 209 -3.26 3.37 -1.30
CA ARG A 209 -3.36 4.80 -1.04
C ARG A 209 -4.81 5.28 -0.98
N LEU A 210 -5.62 4.85 -1.94
CA LEU A 210 -7.05 5.10 -1.97
C LEU A 210 -7.78 4.54 -0.73
N ILE A 211 -7.40 3.34 -0.26
CA ILE A 211 -7.97 2.77 0.97
C ILE A 211 -7.50 3.54 2.21
N LEU A 212 -6.24 3.95 2.28
CA LEU A 212 -5.72 4.73 3.41
C LEU A 212 -6.42 6.08 3.55
N GLU A 213 -6.74 6.74 2.44
CA GLU A 213 -7.53 7.99 2.44
C GLU A 213 -8.95 7.75 2.99
N ALA A 214 -9.54 6.60 2.70
CA ALA A 214 -10.84 6.23 3.25
C ALA A 214 -10.78 5.83 4.74
N LEU A 215 -9.69 5.18 5.18
CA LEU A 215 -9.50 4.80 6.58
C LEU A 215 -9.18 5.99 7.49
N PHE A 216 -8.46 6.97 6.96
CA PHE A 216 -8.01 8.16 7.66
C PHE A 216 -8.40 9.41 6.87
N PRO A 217 -9.71 9.71 6.78
CA PRO A 217 -10.16 10.93 6.14
C PRO A 217 -9.54 12.12 6.87
N ALA A 218 -9.05 13.11 6.12
CA ALA A 218 -8.61 14.35 6.72
C ALA A 218 -9.80 14.95 7.50
N GLU A 219 -9.61 15.27 8.78
CA GLU A 219 -10.58 16.09 9.48
C GLU A 219 -10.73 17.42 8.73
N PRO A 220 -11.97 17.92 8.50
CA PRO A 220 -12.18 19.24 7.95
C PRO A 220 -11.54 20.24 8.92
N THR A 221 -10.35 20.70 8.58
CA THR A 221 -9.61 21.68 9.37
C THR A 221 -9.82 23.02 8.71
N GLU A 222 -10.39 23.98 9.45
CA GLU A 222 -10.23 25.39 9.11
C GLU A 222 -8.74 25.65 8.88
N ALA A 223 -8.46 26.36 7.79
CA ALA A 223 -7.15 26.42 7.14
C ALA A 223 -6.03 26.86 8.09
N THR A 224 -5.36 25.91 8.72
CA THR A 224 -4.06 26.13 9.34
C THR A 224 -3.00 25.88 8.27
N LYS A 225 -2.46 26.98 7.75
CA LYS A 225 -1.33 27.03 6.83
C LYS A 225 -0.09 26.43 7.51
N HIS A 226 0.12 25.13 7.36
CA HIS A 226 1.42 24.53 7.56
C HIS A 226 1.96 24.08 6.20
N HIS A 227 2.92 24.84 5.69
CA HIS A 227 3.77 24.44 4.58
C HIS A 227 4.65 23.27 5.05
N GLU A 228 4.23 22.04 4.78
CA GLU A 228 5.15 20.91 4.79
C GLU A 228 6.02 21.01 3.53
N SER A 229 7.17 21.69 3.67
CA SER A 229 8.20 21.74 2.65
C SER A 229 8.76 20.33 2.43
N GLY A 230 8.50 19.75 1.26
CA GLY A 230 9.15 18.53 0.74
C GLY A 230 10.63 18.72 0.38
N GLY A 231 11.40 19.40 1.24
CA GLY A 231 12.79 19.81 0.99
C GLY A 231 13.83 18.68 1.08
N GLY A 232 13.45 17.46 1.44
CA GLY A 232 14.40 16.36 1.66
C GLY A 232 15.04 15.77 0.39
N LEU A 233 14.56 16.13 -0.81
CA LEU A 233 15.02 15.55 -2.09
C LEU A 233 15.67 16.54 -3.04
N LEU A 234 15.64 17.84 -2.74
CA LEU A 234 16.25 18.89 -3.57
C LEU A 234 17.67 19.28 -3.12
N LEU A 235 18.13 18.79 -1.96
CA LEU A 235 19.48 19.04 -1.44
C LEU A 235 20.60 18.23 -2.14
N TRP A 236 20.30 17.50 -3.22
CA TRP A 236 21.27 16.63 -3.91
C TRP A 236 21.54 17.03 -5.38
N GLN A 237 21.11 18.22 -5.81
CA GLN A 237 21.39 18.74 -7.15
C GLN A 237 22.35 19.93 -7.21
N GLU A 238 22.81 20.45 -6.07
CA GLU A 238 23.84 21.49 -6.04
C GLU A 238 25.01 21.02 -5.17
N GLN A 239 25.95 20.31 -5.80
CA GLN A 239 27.37 20.24 -5.46
C GLN A 239 28.14 19.49 -6.56
#